data_AF-A0A553EHE2-F1
#
_entry.id   AF-A0A553EHE2-F1
#
_cell.length_a   1.000
_cell.length_b   1.000
_cell.length_c   1.000
_cell.angle_alpha   90.00
_cell.angle_beta   90.00
_cell.angle_gamma   90.00
#
_symmetry.space_group_name_H-M   'P 1'
#
loop_
_entity.id
_entity.type
_entity.pdbx_description
1 polymer ?
#
loop_
_entity_poly.entity_id
_entity_poly.type
_entity_poly.pdbx_seq_one_letter_code
_entity_poly.pdbx_strand_id
1 'polypeptide(L)'
;ASNFVAVDGNTYTADITPDGTGDITIDVATAAAQDGAGNDNMAATQAVTLFDNTAPTVDIQGEPALVNSTASYNVTIEFSEDVTGFSLADISVGNGSASNFVAVDGNTYTADITPDGTGDITIDVATAAAQDGAGNDNMAATQAVTLFDNTAPTVDIQGEPALVNSTASYNVTIEFSEDVTGFSLADISVGNGSASNFVAVDGNTYTADITPDGTG
;
A
#
# COMPACT_ATOMS: atom_id res chain seq x y z
N ALA A 1 -13.26 -40.48 -8.72
CA ALA A 1 -13.19 -40.87 -10.14
C ALA A 1 -14.57 -41.23 -10.65
N SER A 2 -14.92 -40.81 -11.86
CA SER A 2 -16.14 -41.19 -12.59
C SER A 2 -15.76 -41.78 -13.95
N ASN A 3 -16.73 -42.31 -14.69
CA ASN A 3 -16.55 -42.78 -16.07
C ASN A 3 -15.35 -43.73 -16.26
N PHE A 4 -15.18 -44.71 -15.37
CA PHE A 4 -14.13 -45.71 -15.50
C PHE A 4 -14.45 -46.67 -16.65
N VAL A 5 -13.63 -46.68 -17.70
CA VAL A 5 -13.88 -47.41 -18.94
C VAL A 5 -12.60 -48.13 -19.40
N ALA A 6 -12.75 -49.38 -19.85
CA ALA A 6 -11.68 -50.09 -20.55
C ALA A 6 -11.59 -49.57 -22.00
N VAL A 7 -10.41 -49.11 -22.40
CA VAL A 7 -10.13 -48.69 -23.79
C VAL A 7 -9.76 -49.90 -24.63
N ASP A 8 -8.94 -50.80 -24.08
CA ASP A 8 -8.58 -52.09 -24.67
C ASP A 8 -8.21 -53.11 -23.56
N GLY A 9 -7.56 -54.22 -23.92
CA GLY A 9 -7.23 -55.31 -23.00
C GLY A 9 -6.24 -54.97 -21.89
N ASN A 10 -5.59 -53.80 -21.93
CA ASN A 10 -4.63 -53.38 -20.91
C ASN A 10 -4.67 -51.87 -20.58
N THR A 11 -5.52 -51.09 -21.24
CA THR A 11 -5.64 -49.65 -21.03
C THR A 11 -7.02 -49.29 -20.50
N TYR A 12 -7.05 -48.47 -19.45
CA TYR A 12 -8.28 -47.98 -18.82
C TYR A 12 -8.20 -46.46 -18.66
N THR A 13 -9.35 -45.80 -18.72
CA THR A 13 -9.49 -44.36 -18.51
C THR A 13 -10.50 -44.10 -17.40
N ALA A 14 -10.29 -43.02 -16.64
CA ALA A 14 -11.23 -42.52 -15.64
C ALA A 14 -11.22 -41.00 -15.68
N ASP A 15 -12.36 -40.39 -15.39
CA ASP A 15 -12.44 -38.95 -15.18
C ASP A 15 -12.14 -38.64 -13.71
N ILE A 16 -11.25 -37.68 -13.49
CA ILE A 16 -10.87 -37.19 -12.17
C ILE A 16 -11.38 -35.75 -12.05
N THR A 17 -12.19 -35.50 -11.03
CA THR A 17 -12.71 -34.17 -10.71
C THR A 17 -12.16 -33.77 -9.34
N PRO A 18 -11.35 -32.70 -9.25
CA PRO A 18 -10.90 -32.17 -7.97
C PRO A 18 -12.10 -31.70 -7.13
N ASP A 19 -12.05 -31.90 -5.81
CA ASP A 19 -13.06 -31.40 -4.86
C ASP A 19 -12.55 -30.23 -3.99
N GLY A 20 -11.28 -29.85 -4.16
CA GLY A 20 -10.64 -28.72 -3.52
C GLY A 20 -9.17 -28.63 -3.91
N THR A 21 -8.52 -27.56 -3.45
CA THR A 21 -7.08 -27.32 -3.63
C THR A 21 -6.24 -28.44 -3.00
N GLY A 22 -5.17 -28.84 -3.67
CA GLY A 22 -4.17 -29.77 -3.14
C GLY A 22 -3.82 -30.91 -4.07
N ASP A 23 -3.07 -31.86 -3.53
CA ASP A 23 -2.61 -33.03 -4.27
C ASP A 23 -3.74 -34.01 -4.55
N ILE A 24 -3.93 -34.29 -5.84
CA ILE A 24 -4.74 -35.39 -6.34
C ILE A 24 -3.82 -36.59 -6.51
N THR A 25 -4.05 -37.63 -5.71
CA THR A 25 -3.27 -38.86 -5.75
C THR A 25 -4.04 -40.00 -6.41
N ILE A 26 -3.37 -40.76 -7.27
CA ILE A 26 -3.92 -41.95 -7.92
C ILE A 26 -3.03 -43.14 -7.60
N ASP A 27 -3.63 -44.15 -6.98
CA ASP A 27 -2.97 -45.38 -6.58
C ASP A 27 -3.65 -46.60 -7.22
N VAL A 28 -2.83 -47.57 -7.63
CA VAL A 28 -3.29 -48.92 -7.95
C VAL A 28 -2.58 -49.87 -7.01
N ALA A 29 -3.33 -50.49 -6.11
CA ALA A 29 -2.78 -51.39 -5.11
C ALA A 29 -2.23 -52.69 -5.76
N THR A 30 -1.42 -53.41 -5.00
CA THR A 30 -1.04 -54.79 -5.36
C THR A 30 -2.30 -55.66 -5.41
N ALA A 31 -2.33 -56.64 -6.31
CA ALA A 31 -3.46 -57.57 -6.48
C ALA A 31 -4.81 -56.88 -6.78
N ALA A 32 -4.79 -55.70 -7.40
CA ALA A 32 -5.98 -55.04 -7.92
C ALA A 32 -6.47 -55.64 -9.27
N ALA A 33 -5.57 -56.28 -10.02
CA ALA A 33 -5.83 -56.93 -11.31
C ALA A 33 -4.96 -58.18 -11.49
N GLN A 34 -5.41 -59.10 -12.34
CA GLN A 34 -4.71 -60.34 -12.69
C GLN A 34 -4.50 -60.48 -14.20
N ASP A 35 -3.40 -61.11 -14.59
CA ASP A 35 -3.19 -61.54 -15.98
C ASP A 35 -3.98 -62.81 -16.32
N GLY A 36 -3.92 -63.23 -17.59
CA GLY A 36 -4.63 -64.44 -18.05
C GLY A 36 -4.13 -65.76 -17.45
N ALA A 37 -2.98 -65.76 -16.77
CA ALA A 37 -2.44 -66.90 -16.04
C ALA A 37 -2.75 -66.84 -14.52
N GLY A 38 -3.39 -65.77 -14.05
CA GLY A 38 -3.77 -65.57 -12.65
C GLY A 38 -2.70 -64.89 -11.79
N ASN A 39 -1.69 -64.25 -12.38
CA ASN A 39 -0.68 -63.50 -11.63
C ASN A 39 -1.22 -62.10 -11.28
N ASP A 40 -1.14 -61.72 -10.00
CA ASP A 40 -1.52 -60.40 -9.49
C ASP A 40 -0.55 -59.30 -9.96
N ASN A 41 -1.08 -58.08 -10.19
CA ASN A 41 -0.23 -56.91 -10.42
C ASN A 41 0.51 -56.48 -9.13
N MET A 42 1.65 -55.83 -9.29
CA MET A 42 2.30 -55.07 -8.23
C MET A 42 1.66 -53.70 -8.07
N ALA A 43 1.79 -53.08 -6.89
CA ALA A 43 1.36 -51.71 -6.67
C ALA A 43 2.04 -50.74 -7.64
N ALA A 44 1.28 -49.78 -8.18
CA ALA A 44 1.82 -48.70 -9.00
C ALA A 44 2.60 -47.69 -8.15
N THR A 45 3.55 -47.01 -8.78
CA THR A 45 4.05 -45.74 -8.23
C THR A 45 2.90 -44.74 -8.22
N GLN A 46 2.63 -44.13 -7.07
CA GLN A 46 1.57 -43.13 -6.94
C GLN A 46 1.75 -42.02 -7.96
N ALA A 47 0.72 -41.73 -8.74
CA ALA A 47 0.67 -40.54 -9.57
C ALA A 47 0.11 -39.38 -8.74
N VAL A 48 0.75 -38.23 -8.82
CA VAL A 48 0.36 -37.01 -8.09
C VAL A 48 0.14 -35.89 -9.09
N THR A 49 -0.96 -35.16 -8.95
CA THR A 49 -1.26 -33.94 -9.71
C THR A 49 -1.70 -32.88 -8.71
N LEU A 50 -1.02 -31.73 -8.68
CA LEU A 50 -1.46 -30.60 -7.86
C LEU A 50 -2.64 -29.90 -8.58
N PHE A 51 -3.75 -29.72 -7.88
CA PHE A 51 -4.81 -28.83 -8.31
C PHE A 51 -4.76 -27.55 -7.49
N ASP A 52 -4.55 -26.44 -8.18
CA ASP A 52 -4.57 -25.11 -7.58
C ASP A 52 -5.59 -24.22 -8.29
N ASN A 53 -6.44 -23.59 -7.49
CA ASN A 53 -7.52 -22.70 -7.91
C ASN A 53 -7.56 -21.45 -7.03
N THR A 54 -6.49 -21.16 -6.30
CA THR A 54 -6.38 -19.99 -5.44
C THR A 54 -5.87 -18.83 -6.28
N ALA A 55 -6.61 -17.72 -6.30
CA ALA A 55 -6.14 -16.52 -6.98
C ALA A 55 -5.13 -15.77 -6.09
N PRO A 56 -4.00 -15.27 -6.63
CA PRO A 56 -3.09 -14.41 -5.88
C PRO A 56 -3.80 -13.14 -5.40
N THR A 57 -3.59 -12.77 -4.14
CA THR A 57 -3.97 -11.44 -3.62
C THR A 57 -2.82 -10.47 -3.78
N VAL A 58 -3.14 -9.17 -3.87
CA VAL A 58 -2.13 -8.11 -4.02
C VAL A 58 -2.28 -7.09 -2.90
N ASP A 59 -1.16 -6.74 -2.27
CA ASP A 59 -1.06 -5.71 -1.25
C ASP A 59 -0.06 -4.63 -1.70
N ILE A 60 -0.42 -3.36 -1.53
CA ILE A 60 0.42 -2.21 -1.88
C ILE A 60 0.86 -1.57 -0.58
N GLN A 61 2.16 -1.40 -0.40
CA GLN A 61 2.77 -0.97 0.86
C GLN A 61 3.87 0.07 0.64
N GLY A 62 4.22 0.78 1.71
CA GLY A 62 5.36 1.70 1.74
C GLY A 62 5.03 3.12 1.27
N GLU A 63 3.80 3.36 0.83
CA GLU A 63 3.30 4.69 0.54
C GLU A 63 3.23 5.53 1.83
N PRO A 64 3.66 6.80 1.79
CA PRO A 64 3.48 7.71 2.91
C PRO A 64 2.00 8.07 3.07
N ALA A 65 1.58 8.35 4.30
CA ALA A 65 0.22 8.81 4.57
C ALA A 65 -0.07 10.21 4.00
N LEU A 66 0.96 11.08 3.97
CA LEU A 66 0.86 12.48 3.53
C LEU A 66 2.17 12.90 2.85
N VAL A 67 2.06 13.64 1.75
CA VAL A 67 3.17 14.35 1.11
C VAL A 67 2.77 15.77 0.76
N ASN A 68 3.75 16.66 0.66
CA ASN A 68 3.55 18.08 0.35
C ASN A 68 4.33 18.57 -0.88
N SER A 69 4.90 17.63 -1.64
CA SER A 69 5.71 17.92 -2.82
C SER A 69 5.56 16.82 -3.85
N THR A 70 6.00 17.10 -5.08
CA THR A 70 6.03 16.13 -6.18
C THR A 70 7.31 15.28 -6.17
N ALA A 71 7.95 15.12 -5.00
CA ALA A 71 9.09 14.23 -4.87
C ALA A 71 8.62 12.78 -4.96
N SER A 72 9.37 11.95 -5.67
CA SER A 72 9.05 10.53 -5.81
C SER A 72 9.25 9.78 -4.49
N TYR A 73 8.35 8.84 -4.19
CA TYR A 73 8.52 7.84 -3.13
C TYR A 73 8.39 6.44 -3.70
N ASN A 74 9.05 5.47 -3.07
CA ASN A 74 9.01 4.08 -3.50
C ASN A 74 7.86 3.35 -2.80
N VAL A 75 7.16 2.49 -3.55
CA VAL A 75 6.16 1.57 -3.01
C VAL A 75 6.53 0.14 -3.36
N THR A 76 6.10 -0.79 -2.51
CA THR A 76 6.20 -2.23 -2.72
C THR A 76 4.83 -2.78 -3.08
N ILE A 77 4.78 -3.62 -4.11
CA ILE A 77 3.61 -4.41 -4.49
C ILE A 77 3.93 -5.86 -4.17
N GLU A 78 3.19 -6.43 -3.23
CA GLU A 78 3.39 -7.79 -2.72
C GLU A 78 2.22 -8.69 -3.16
N PHE A 79 2.53 -9.74 -3.90
CA PHE A 79 1.58 -10.82 -4.19
C PHE A 79 1.67 -11.91 -3.12
N SER A 80 0.55 -12.59 -2.84
CA SER A 80 0.53 -13.69 -1.84
C SER A 80 1.34 -14.93 -2.25
N GLU A 81 1.76 -15.00 -3.50
CA GLU A 81 2.55 -16.08 -4.10
C GLU A 81 3.26 -15.59 -5.36
N ASP A 82 4.18 -16.41 -5.88
CA ASP A 82 4.93 -16.08 -7.10
C ASP A 82 3.99 -15.90 -8.29
N VAL A 83 4.15 -14.79 -9.02
CA VAL A 83 3.36 -14.48 -10.21
C VAL A 83 4.23 -14.16 -11.41
N THR A 84 3.61 -14.22 -12.59
CA THR A 84 4.19 -13.81 -13.86
C THR A 84 3.25 -12.88 -14.61
N GLY A 85 3.79 -12.11 -15.56
CA GLY A 85 3.01 -11.19 -16.39
C GLY A 85 2.83 -9.78 -15.83
N PHE A 86 3.10 -9.56 -14.53
CA PHE A 86 3.02 -8.23 -13.91
C PHE A 86 4.10 -7.27 -14.43
N SER A 87 3.71 -6.04 -14.73
CA SER A 87 4.58 -5.01 -15.27
C SER A 87 4.19 -3.61 -14.79
N LEU A 88 5.02 -2.62 -15.13
CA LEU A 88 4.72 -1.21 -14.83
C LEU A 88 3.39 -0.73 -15.44
N ALA A 89 2.95 -1.30 -16.57
CA ALA A 89 1.70 -0.90 -17.22
C ALA A 89 0.45 -1.34 -16.44
N ASP A 90 0.61 -2.28 -15.52
CA ASP A 90 -0.47 -2.82 -14.70
C ASP A 90 -0.67 -2.02 -13.40
N ILE A 91 0.22 -1.04 -13.14
CA ILE A 91 0.11 -0.10 -12.02
C ILE A 91 -0.61 1.15 -12.51
N SER A 92 -1.82 1.38 -12.02
CA SER A 92 -2.58 2.60 -12.28
C SER A 92 -2.36 3.60 -11.14
N VAL A 93 -2.00 4.84 -11.48
CA VAL A 93 -1.77 5.91 -10.50
C VAL A 93 -2.71 7.07 -10.80
N GLY A 94 -3.54 7.45 -9.83
CA GLY A 94 -4.34 8.68 -9.84
C GLY A 94 -3.51 9.86 -9.33
N ASN A 95 -3.65 11.03 -9.96
CA ASN A 95 -2.91 12.27 -9.60
C ASN A 95 -1.38 12.06 -9.48
N GLY A 96 -0.82 11.21 -10.34
CA GLY A 96 0.61 10.89 -10.34
C GLY A 96 1.00 9.93 -11.45
N SER A 97 2.22 9.40 -11.37
CA SER A 97 2.73 8.39 -12.29
C SER A 97 3.67 7.40 -11.61
N ALA A 98 3.67 6.15 -12.08
CA ALA A 98 4.63 5.13 -11.66
C ALA A 98 5.85 5.08 -12.60
N SER A 99 7.02 4.77 -12.05
CA SER A 99 8.28 4.61 -12.78
C SER A 99 9.22 3.66 -12.04
N ASN A 100 10.43 3.43 -12.58
CA ASN A 100 11.48 2.63 -11.94
C ASN A 100 11.01 1.27 -11.41
N PHE A 101 10.21 0.56 -12.21
CA PHE A 101 9.70 -0.76 -11.86
C PHE A 101 10.85 -1.78 -11.71
N VAL A 102 10.84 -2.52 -10.60
CA VAL A 102 11.81 -3.56 -10.30
C VAL A 102 11.08 -4.80 -9.79
N ALA A 103 11.34 -5.96 -10.40
CA ALA A 103 11.01 -7.25 -9.81
C ALA A 103 12.11 -7.61 -8.80
N VAL A 104 11.75 -7.71 -7.52
CA VAL A 104 12.69 -8.04 -6.44
C VAL A 104 12.88 -9.56 -6.38
N ASP A 105 11.77 -10.29 -6.43
CA ASP A 105 11.70 -11.75 -6.55
C ASP A 105 10.40 -12.15 -7.29
N GLY A 106 9.88 -13.36 -7.07
CA GLY A 106 8.73 -13.90 -7.81
C GLY A 106 7.39 -13.26 -7.43
N ASN A 107 7.27 -12.72 -6.22
CA ASN A 107 6.03 -12.15 -5.70
C ASN A 107 6.16 -10.70 -5.21
N THR A 108 7.39 -10.19 -5.06
CA THR A 108 7.67 -8.83 -4.59
C THR A 108 8.15 -7.94 -5.73
N TYR A 109 7.50 -6.78 -5.90
CA TYR A 109 7.84 -5.77 -6.89
C TYR A 109 7.94 -4.40 -6.25
N THR A 110 8.74 -3.49 -6.81
CA THR A 110 8.76 -2.09 -6.39
C THR A 110 8.60 -1.14 -7.56
N ALA A 111 8.07 0.05 -7.28
CA ALA A 111 7.95 1.14 -8.24
C ALA A 111 8.05 2.50 -7.53
N ASP A 112 8.56 3.50 -8.23
CA ASP A 112 8.57 4.88 -7.75
C ASP A 112 7.32 5.61 -8.20
N ILE A 113 6.60 6.19 -7.25
CA ILE A 113 5.38 6.97 -7.45
C ILE A 113 5.74 8.44 -7.34
N THR A 114 5.39 9.21 -8.36
CA THR A 114 5.60 10.66 -8.42
C THR A 114 4.25 11.37 -8.49
N PRO A 115 3.87 12.15 -7.46
CA PRO A 115 2.67 12.98 -7.48
C PRO A 115 2.72 14.05 -8.57
N ASP A 116 1.57 14.38 -9.17
CA ASP A 116 1.45 15.49 -10.14
C ASP A 116 1.09 16.84 -9.49
N GLY A 117 0.75 16.81 -8.20
CA GLY A 117 0.46 17.99 -7.38
C GLY A 117 -0.99 18.47 -7.42
N THR A 118 -1.92 17.65 -7.92
CA THR A 118 -3.33 18.05 -8.12
C THR A 118 -4.31 17.51 -7.08
N GLY A 119 -3.91 16.55 -6.25
CA GLY A 119 -4.76 15.98 -5.20
C GLY A 119 -4.19 14.68 -4.66
N ASP A 120 -4.99 13.98 -3.85
CA ASP A 120 -4.61 12.70 -3.25
C ASP A 120 -4.17 11.70 -4.33
N ILE A 121 -3.09 10.99 -4.06
CA ILE A 121 -2.50 10.01 -4.96
C ILE A 121 -3.12 8.66 -4.65
N THR A 122 -3.65 8.00 -5.68
CA THR A 122 -4.17 6.63 -5.56
C THR A 122 -3.31 5.68 -6.35
N ILE A 123 -3.12 4.45 -5.85
CA ILE A 123 -2.38 3.40 -6.53
C ILE A 123 -3.24 2.15 -6.56
N ASP A 124 -3.42 1.60 -7.75
CA ASP A 124 -4.29 0.45 -8.00
C ASP A 124 -3.57 -0.61 -8.85
N VAL A 125 -3.84 -1.87 -8.52
CA VAL A 125 -3.54 -3.04 -9.36
C VAL A 125 -4.86 -3.77 -9.62
N ALA A 126 -5.22 -3.92 -10.89
CA ALA A 126 -6.48 -4.53 -11.29
C ALA A 126 -6.44 -6.07 -11.15
N THR A 127 -7.61 -6.69 -11.27
CA THR A 127 -7.69 -8.16 -11.44
C THR A 127 -7.08 -8.56 -12.79
N ALA A 128 -6.52 -9.78 -12.86
CA ALA A 128 -5.89 -10.32 -14.07
C ALA A 128 -4.74 -9.47 -14.63
N ALA A 129 -4.03 -8.76 -13.74
CA ALA A 129 -2.76 -8.10 -14.01
C ALA A 129 -1.58 -9.08 -14.01
N ALA A 130 -1.69 -10.19 -13.27
CA ALA A 130 -0.66 -11.21 -13.12
C ALA A 130 -1.29 -12.59 -12.91
N GLN A 131 -0.52 -13.65 -13.18
CA GLN A 131 -0.93 -15.04 -13.01
C GLN A 131 0.06 -15.84 -12.18
N ASP A 132 -0.45 -16.74 -11.33
CA ASP A 132 0.38 -17.71 -10.61
C ASP A 132 0.93 -18.83 -11.53
N GLY A 133 1.61 -19.81 -10.93
CA GLY A 133 2.15 -20.97 -11.65
C GLY A 133 1.09 -21.94 -12.19
N ALA A 134 -0.15 -21.89 -11.70
CA ALA A 134 -1.27 -22.70 -12.14
C ALA A 134 -2.14 -22.00 -13.21
N GLY A 135 -1.90 -20.72 -13.46
CA GLY A 135 -2.63 -19.88 -14.40
C GLY A 135 -3.84 -19.16 -13.81
N ASN A 136 -3.95 -19.05 -12.48
CA ASN A 136 -5.00 -18.25 -11.84
C ASN A 136 -4.63 -16.76 -11.90
N ASP A 137 -5.55 -15.94 -12.38
CA ASP A 137 -5.43 -14.48 -12.38
C ASP A 137 -5.48 -13.92 -10.94
N ASN A 138 -4.69 -12.87 -10.67
CA ASN A 138 -4.75 -12.18 -9.38
C ASN A 138 -6.11 -11.47 -9.15
N MET A 139 -6.46 -11.30 -7.88
CA MET A 139 -7.52 -10.39 -7.44
C MET A 139 -7.00 -8.95 -7.42
N ALA A 140 -7.91 -7.98 -7.60
CA ALA A 140 -7.55 -6.57 -7.50
C ALA A 140 -7.04 -6.22 -6.09
N ALA A 141 -6.05 -5.33 -6.01
CA ALA A 141 -5.55 -4.80 -4.75
C ALA A 141 -6.60 -3.93 -4.05
N THR A 142 -6.47 -3.80 -2.72
CA THR A 142 -7.10 -2.66 -2.04
C THR A 142 -6.35 -1.40 -2.46
N GLN A 143 -7.08 -0.36 -2.86
CA GLN A 143 -6.48 0.90 -3.29
C GLN A 143 -5.61 1.51 -2.18
N ALA A 144 -4.36 1.81 -2.48
CA ALA A 144 -3.49 2.58 -1.61
C ALA A 144 -3.68 4.08 -1.86
N VAL A 145 -3.64 4.88 -0.80
CA VAL A 145 -3.91 6.33 -0.86
C VAL A 145 -2.87 7.11 -0.07
N THR A 146 -2.24 8.08 -0.72
CA THR A 146 -1.38 9.09 -0.10
C THR A 146 -2.08 10.45 -0.18
N LEU A 147 -2.28 11.11 0.95
CA LEU A 147 -2.84 12.46 0.96
C LEU A 147 -1.84 13.46 0.38
N PHE A 148 -2.34 14.45 -0.35
CA PHE A 148 -1.51 15.53 -0.91
C PHE A 148 -1.91 16.89 -0.34
N ASP A 149 -0.99 17.52 0.37
CA ASP A 149 -1.18 18.88 0.88
C ASP A 149 0.06 19.75 0.64
N ASN A 150 -0.02 20.62 -0.36
CA ASN A 150 1.02 21.61 -0.67
C ASN A 150 0.62 23.03 -0.29
N THR A 151 -0.44 23.20 0.50
CA THR A 151 -0.88 24.52 0.96
C THR A 151 0.04 24.95 2.09
N ALA A 152 0.60 26.15 1.98
CA ALA A 152 1.39 26.70 3.08
C ALA A 152 0.45 27.31 4.14
N PRO A 153 0.77 27.17 5.44
CA PRO A 153 -0.01 27.81 6.48
C PRO A 153 0.07 29.33 6.34
N THR A 154 -1.08 29.99 6.44
CA THR A 154 -1.14 31.44 6.64
C THR A 154 -1.11 31.75 8.14
N VAL A 155 -0.70 32.96 8.50
CA VAL A 155 -0.62 33.40 9.90
C VAL A 155 -1.21 34.80 10.05
N ASP A 156 -1.98 35.00 11.10
CA ASP A 156 -2.58 36.28 11.49
C ASP A 156 -2.24 36.61 12.94
N ILE A 157 -2.04 37.90 13.23
CA ILE A 157 -1.80 38.38 14.60
C ILE A 157 -3.01 39.22 14.99
N GLN A 158 -3.58 38.91 16.15
CA GLN A 158 -4.83 39.48 16.64
C GLN A 158 -4.69 39.96 18.08
N GLY A 159 -5.61 40.84 18.50
CA GLY A 159 -5.69 41.33 19.88
C GLY A 159 -4.70 42.45 20.20
N GLU A 160 -3.91 42.89 19.23
CA GLU A 160 -3.01 44.03 19.37
C GLU A 160 -3.79 45.35 19.47
N PRO A 161 -3.44 46.24 20.43
CA PRO A 161 -4.06 47.54 20.55
C PRO A 161 -3.58 48.49 19.45
N ALA A 162 -4.50 49.28 18.88
CA ALA A 162 -4.18 50.29 17.87
C ALA A 162 -3.24 51.41 18.37
N LEU A 163 -3.19 51.64 19.69
CA LEU A 163 -2.33 52.62 20.34
C LEU A 163 -1.94 52.12 21.74
N VAL A 164 -0.66 52.24 22.08
CA VAL A 164 -0.15 52.10 23.45
C VAL A 164 0.58 53.37 23.87
N ASN A 165 0.45 53.75 25.14
CA ASN A 165 1.09 54.94 25.72
C ASN A 165 1.90 54.64 26.98
N SER A 166 2.28 53.38 27.16
CA SER A 166 3.09 52.90 28.28
C SER A 166 3.93 51.71 27.84
N THR A 167 4.90 51.32 28.67
CA THR A 167 5.70 50.10 28.50
C THR A 167 5.06 48.89 29.19
N ALA A 168 3.76 48.94 29.49
CA ALA A 168 3.04 47.79 30.01
C ALA A 168 2.84 46.75 28.91
N SER A 169 3.00 45.48 29.26
CA SER A 169 2.79 44.37 28.33
C SER A 169 1.32 44.27 27.92
N TYR A 170 1.08 43.91 26.66
CA TYR A 170 -0.24 43.50 26.16
C TYR A 170 -0.13 42.13 25.48
N ASN A 171 -1.19 41.34 25.54
CA ASN A 171 -1.22 40.02 24.94
C ASN A 171 -1.66 40.11 23.47
N VAL A 172 -1.05 39.31 22.61
CA VAL A 172 -1.49 39.07 21.24
C VAL A 172 -1.74 37.58 21.03
N THR A 173 -2.69 37.27 20.16
CA THR A 173 -2.94 35.93 19.63
C THR A 173 -2.31 35.81 18.25
N ILE A 174 -1.63 34.70 17.99
CA ILE A 174 -1.04 34.36 16.70
C ILE A 174 -1.77 33.11 16.23
N GLU A 175 -2.52 33.24 15.14
CA GLU A 175 -3.41 32.22 14.59
C GLU A 175 -2.87 31.74 13.25
N PHE A 176 -2.55 30.45 13.14
CA PHE A 176 -2.22 29.81 11.88
C PHE A 176 -3.48 29.20 11.25
N SER A 177 -3.56 29.13 9.91
CA SER A 177 -4.71 28.53 9.23
C SER A 177 -4.84 27.01 9.36
N GLU A 178 -3.82 26.35 9.91
CA GLU A 178 -3.73 24.92 10.15
C GLU A 178 -2.70 24.64 11.26
N ASP A 179 -2.66 23.42 11.77
CA ASP A 179 -1.73 23.00 12.81
C ASP A 179 -0.28 23.16 12.33
N VAL A 180 0.56 23.80 13.15
CA VAL A 180 1.98 23.99 12.88
C VAL A 180 2.83 23.37 13.97
N THR A 181 4.08 23.04 13.62
CA THR A 181 5.08 22.58 14.59
C THR A 181 6.35 23.40 14.46
N GLY A 182 7.12 23.49 15.55
CA GLY A 182 8.38 24.23 15.56
C GLY A 182 8.26 25.74 15.76
N PHE A 183 7.06 26.31 15.81
CA PHE A 183 6.87 27.72 16.17
C PHE A 183 7.13 27.96 17.67
N SER A 184 7.94 28.96 17.97
CA SER A 184 8.40 29.26 19.32
C SER A 184 8.57 30.76 19.55
N LEU A 185 8.80 31.15 20.81
CA LEU A 185 9.08 32.55 21.15
C LEU A 185 10.31 33.12 20.41
N ALA A 186 11.30 32.30 20.07
CA ALA A 186 12.50 32.76 19.35
C ALA A 186 12.22 33.18 17.91
N ASP A 187 11.09 32.73 17.34
CA ASP A 187 10.66 33.06 15.99
C ASP A 187 9.90 34.41 15.94
N ILE A 188 9.60 34.99 17.12
CA ILE A 188 8.90 36.27 17.24
C ILE A 188 9.93 37.40 17.36
N SER A 189 10.05 38.20 16.30
CA SER A 189 10.80 39.45 16.33
C SER A 189 9.89 40.64 16.61
N VAL A 190 10.17 41.40 17.66
CA VAL A 190 9.44 42.63 18.01
C VAL A 190 10.36 43.83 17.79
N GLY A 191 9.94 44.76 16.94
CA GLY A 191 10.59 46.07 16.85
C GLY A 191 10.17 46.97 18.02
N ASN A 192 11.11 47.73 18.58
CA ASN A 192 10.89 48.66 19.70
C ASN A 192 10.19 48.01 20.92
N GLY A 193 10.54 46.75 21.20
CA GLY A 193 9.95 45.98 22.28
C GLY A 193 10.50 44.56 22.34
N SER A 194 9.86 43.73 23.15
CA SER A 194 10.16 42.32 23.28
C SER A 194 8.89 41.49 23.39
N ALA A 195 8.96 40.24 22.93
CA ALA A 195 7.94 39.22 23.19
C ALA A 195 8.34 38.39 24.41
N SER A 196 7.35 37.95 25.18
CA SER A 196 7.51 37.11 26.36
C SER A 196 6.25 36.27 26.59
N ASN A 197 6.26 35.42 27.62
CA ASN A 197 5.08 34.65 28.05
C ASN A 197 4.37 33.89 26.91
N PHE A 198 5.17 33.24 26.05
CA PHE A 198 4.66 32.45 24.93
C PHE A 198 3.90 31.23 25.44
N VAL A 199 2.69 31.03 24.93
CA VAL A 199 1.82 29.90 25.28
C VAL A 199 1.25 29.31 23.99
N ALA A 200 1.43 28.00 23.79
CA ALA A 200 0.66 27.24 22.81
C ALA A 200 -0.71 26.92 23.41
N VAL A 201 -1.76 27.40 22.74
CA VAL A 201 -3.16 27.15 23.15
C VAL A 201 -3.62 25.80 22.59
N ASP A 202 -3.37 25.58 21.31
CA ASP A 202 -3.56 24.31 20.60
C ASP A 202 -2.55 24.18 19.43
N GLY A 203 -2.86 23.38 18.40
CA GLY A 203 -1.96 23.07 17.29
C GLY A 203 -1.71 24.24 16.34
N ASN A 204 -2.62 25.22 16.27
CA ASN A 204 -2.54 26.36 15.36
C ASN A 204 -2.68 27.73 16.05
N THR A 205 -3.05 27.76 17.32
CA THR A 205 -3.26 28.98 18.10
C THR A 205 -2.17 29.18 19.16
N TYR A 206 -1.56 30.36 19.19
CA TYR A 206 -0.54 30.74 20.17
C TYR A 206 -0.83 32.12 20.75
N THR A 207 -0.32 32.39 21.95
CA THR A 207 -0.35 33.74 22.53
C THR A 207 1.02 34.16 23.01
N ALA A 208 1.30 35.46 22.99
CA ALA A 208 2.52 36.04 23.54
C ALA A 208 2.25 37.44 24.10
N ASP A 209 2.99 37.82 25.13
CA ASP A 209 2.95 39.17 25.70
C ASP A 209 4.01 40.05 25.02
N ILE A 210 3.57 41.16 24.44
CA ILE A 210 4.41 42.17 23.81
C ILE A 210 4.63 43.32 24.78
N THR A 211 5.90 43.64 25.06
CA THR A 211 6.30 44.73 25.96
C THR A 211 7.06 45.80 25.17
N PRO A 212 6.52 47.01 24.99
CA PRO A 212 7.23 48.12 24.37
C PRO A 212 8.48 48.50 25.18
N ASP A 213 9.59 48.82 24.50
CA ASP A 213 10.85 49.21 25.17
C ASP A 213 10.89 50.70 25.58
N GLY A 214 9.89 51.47 25.16
CA GLY A 214 9.77 52.90 25.42
C GLY A 214 10.52 53.80 24.43
N THR A 215 11.12 53.23 23.39
CA THR A 215 11.79 53.95 22.31
C THR A 215 10.99 53.83 21.01
N GLY A 216 10.08 54.79 20.80
CA GLY A 216 9.21 54.86 19.62
C GLY A 216 8.41 56.15 19.60
#